data_AF-A0A392W392-F1
#
_entry.id   AF-A0A392W392-F1
#
_cell.length_a   1.000
_cell.length_b   1.000
_cell.length_c   1.000
_cell.angle_alpha   90.00
_cell.angle_beta   90.00
_cell.angle_gamma   90.00
#
_symmetry.space_group_name_H-M   'P 1'
#
loop_
_entity.id
_entity.type
_entity.pdbx_description
1 polymer ?
#
loop_
_entity_poly.entity_id
_entity_poly.type
_entity_poly.pdbx_seq_one_letter_code
_entity_poly.pdbx_strand_id
1 'polypeptide(L)' 'MKEGSSIINSTSVNAYTGKAETLDYTSTKGAIVAFTRGLAQQLVNRGIRVNAVA' A
#
# COMPACT_ATOMS: atom_id res chain seq x y z
N MET A 1 10.34 -14.88 4.41
CA MET A 1 11.08 -13.67 4.02
C MET A 1 12.23 -13.46 4.99
N LYS A 2 13.38 -13.01 4.49
CA LYS A 2 14.60 -12.75 5.29
C LYS A 2 14.68 -11.26 5.65
N GLU A 3 15.46 -10.91 6.67
CA GLU A 3 15.80 -9.52 6.99
C GLU A 3 16.35 -8.80 5.73
N GLY A 4 16.02 -7.52 5.56
CA GLY A 4 16.38 -6.73 4.39
C GLY A 4 15.47 -6.92 3.17
N SER A 5 14.51 -7.86 3.21
CA SER A 5 13.52 -8.03 2.13
C SER A 5 12.66 -6.77 1.94
N SER A 6 12.08 -6.62 0.74
CA SER A 6 11.19 -5.51 0.40
C SER A 6 9.89 -6.03 -0.22
N ILE A 7 8.77 -5.41 0.16
CA ILE A 7 7.46 -5.56 -0.47
C ILE A 7 7.10 -4.23 -1.11
N ILE A 8 6.62 -4.26 -2.35
CA ILE A 8 6.16 -3.07 -3.09
C ILE A 8 4.77 -3.36 -3.64
N ASN A 9 3.80 -2.54 -3.23
CA ASN A 9 2.42 -2.61 -3.70
C ASN A 9 2.15 -1.53 -4.75
N SER A 10 1.32 -1.82 -5.74
CA SER A 10 0.88 -0.79 -6.71
C SER A 10 -0.46 -0.20 -6.28
N THR A 11 -0.48 1.10 -5.98
CA THR A 11 -1.69 1.88 -5.75
C THR A 11 -2.04 2.73 -6.98
N SER A 12 -2.64 3.90 -6.78
CA SER A 12 -3.06 4.86 -7.81
C SER A 12 -3.25 6.23 -7.18
N VAL A 13 -3.03 7.31 -7.94
CA VAL A 13 -3.44 8.67 -7.56
C VAL A 13 -4.92 8.76 -7.17
N ASN A 14 -5.80 7.91 -7.75
CA ASN A 14 -7.22 7.88 -7.42
C ASN A 14 -7.47 7.62 -5.94
N ALA A 15 -6.58 6.90 -5.24
CA ALA A 15 -6.68 6.67 -3.80
C ALA A 15 -6.67 7.97 -2.96
N TYR A 16 -6.15 9.07 -3.53
CA TYR A 16 -6.01 10.36 -2.86
C TYR A 16 -6.98 11.40 -3.41
N THR A 17 -7.22 11.41 -4.73
CA THR A 17 -8.07 12.42 -5.37
C THR A 17 -9.54 12.01 -5.45
N GLY A 18 -9.81 10.70 -5.46
CA GLY A 18 -11.10 10.16 -5.85
C GLY A 18 -11.40 10.34 -7.35
N LYS A 19 -12.30 9.51 -7.88
CA LYS A 19 -12.81 9.62 -9.25
C LYS A 19 -14.19 8.96 -9.36
N ALA A 20 -15.20 9.72 -9.77
CA ALA A 20 -16.60 9.31 -9.75
C ALA A 20 -16.87 8.06 -10.59
N GLU A 21 -16.20 7.93 -11.74
CA GLU A 21 -16.40 6.80 -12.66
C GLU A 21 -15.76 5.50 -12.16
N THR A 22 -14.93 5.56 -11.12
CA THR A 22 -14.13 4.42 -10.65
C THR A 22 -14.13 4.34 -9.12
N LEU A 23 -15.32 4.38 -8.50
CA LEU A 23 -15.49 4.39 -7.04
C LEU A 23 -14.94 3.12 -6.38
N ASP A 24 -15.25 1.97 -6.95
CA ASP A 24 -14.79 0.65 -6.51
C ASP A 24 -13.26 0.54 -6.58
N TYR A 25 -12.67 0.90 -7.72
CA TYR A 25 -11.23 0.93 -7.91
C TYR A 25 -10.55 1.89 -6.93
N THR A 26 -11.09 3.11 -6.80
CA THR A 26 -10.63 4.12 -5.83
C THR A 26 -10.60 3.55 -4.41
N SER A 27 -11.68 2.88 -4.00
CA SER A 27 -11.80 2.23 -2.69
C SER A 27 -10.70 1.18 -2.48
N THR A 28 -10.48 0.27 -3.44
CA THR A 28 -9.43 -0.75 -3.33
C THR A 28 -8.03 -0.16 -3.26
N LYS A 29 -7.77 0.94 -3.98
CA LYS A 29 -6.46 1.60 -3.99
C LYS A 29 -6.19 2.35 -2.70
N GLY A 30 -7.21 2.95 -2.09
CA GLY A 30 -7.16 3.47 -0.72
C GLY A 30 -6.87 2.36 0.30
N ALA A 31 -7.53 1.21 0.17
CA ALA A 31 -7.28 0.05 1.03
C ALA A 31 -5.82 -0.44 0.92
N ILE A 32 -5.25 -0.48 -0.28
CA ILE A 32 -3.84 -0.86 -0.49
C ILE A 32 -2.88 0.15 0.19
N VAL A 33 -3.18 1.44 0.17
CA VAL A 33 -2.38 2.46 0.89
C VAL A 33 -2.39 2.20 2.39
N ALA A 34 -3.58 1.98 2.98
CA ALA A 34 -3.71 1.67 4.40
C ALA A 34 -3.02 0.35 4.76
N PHE A 35 -3.23 -0.70 3.96
CA PHE A 35 -2.60 -2.01 4.13
C PHE A 35 -1.07 -1.92 4.10
N THR A 36 -0.51 -1.16 3.16
CA THR A 36 0.95 -0.95 3.06
C THR A 36 1.51 -0.38 4.37
N ARG A 37 0.85 0.61 4.96
CA ARG A 37 1.27 1.23 6.22
C ARG A 37 1.15 0.28 7.41
N GLY A 38 0.02 -0.43 7.51
CA GLY A 38 -0.19 -1.41 8.57
C GLY A 38 0.81 -2.57 8.50
N LEU A 39 1.05 -3.10 7.31
CA LEU A 39 2.01 -4.19 7.11
C LEU A 39 3.46 -3.72 7.36
N ALA A 40 3.81 -2.48 6.99
CA ALA A 40 5.10 -1.89 7.33
C ALA A 40 5.32 -1.89 8.86
N GLN A 41 4.32 -1.47 9.63
CA GLN A 41 4.40 -1.48 11.10
C GLN A 41 4.53 -2.91 11.67
N GLN A 42 3.84 -3.89 11.08
CA GLN A 42 3.95 -5.29 11.52
C GLN A 42 5.33 -5.92 11.24
N LEU A 43 5.99 -5.50 10.16
CA LEU A 43 7.20 -6.16 9.67
C LEU A 43 8.50 -5.40 9.94
N VAL A 44 8.45 -4.16 10.43
CA VAL A 44 9.65 -3.34 10.68
C VAL A 44 10.62 -3.99 11.67
N ASN A 45 10.12 -4.65 12.73
CA ASN A 45 10.96 -5.34 13.72
C ASN A 45 11.65 -6.59 13.14
N ARG A 46 11.26 -7.03 11.95
CA ARG A 46 11.91 -8.12 11.20
C ARG A 46 12.87 -7.58 10.13
N GLY A 47 13.11 -6.27 10.10
CA GLY A 47 13.93 -5.58 9.10
C GLY A 47 13.39 -5.68 7.67
N ILE A 48 12.06 -5.83 7.49
CA ILE A 48 11.43 -5.91 6.18
C ILE A 48 10.71 -4.59 5.89
N ARG A 49 10.97 -4.00 4.73
CA ARG A 49 10.34 -2.75 4.29
C ARG A 49 9.10 -3.04 3.44
N VAL A 50 8.07 -2.21 3.60
CA VAL A 50 6.84 -2.29 2.79
C VAL A 50 6.50 -0.89 2.31
N ASN A 51 6.39 -0.72 0.99
CA ASN A 51 6.11 0.57 0.35
C ASN A 51 5.09 0.41 -0.78
N ALA A 52 4.60 1.52 -1.32
CA ALA A 52 3.71 1.52 -2.47
C ALA A 52 4.12 2.56 -3.53
N VAL A 53 3.82 2.27 -4.79
CA VAL A 53 3.96 3.18 -5.94
C VAL A 53 2.56 3.56 -6.42
N ALA A 54 2.31 4.86 -6.59
CA ALA A 54 1.02 5.44 -6.95
C ALA A 54 0.98 5.91 -8.40
#